data_AF-A0A6N0BRF0-F1
#
_entry.id   AF-A0A6N0BRF0-F1
#
_cell.length_a   1.000
_cell.length_b   1.000
_cell.length_c   1.000
_cell.angle_alpha   90.00
_cell.angle_beta   90.00
_cell.angle_gamma   90.00
#
_symmetry.space_group_name_H-M   'P 1'
#
loop_
_entity.id
_entity.type
_entity.pdbx_description
1 polymer ?
#
loop_
_entity_poly.entity_id
_entity_poly.type
_entity_poly.pdbx_seq_one_letter_code
_entity_poly.pdbx_strand_id
1 'polypeptide(L)'
;MTTSLFQFGERLPEFDIPVLNERAVRASAGILLLLAMGAFMNAWLIGNFQPTRVFVIAFLADFTIRLFVNPRYAPTLIVGQWLVRKQQPEWVGAPQKRFAWAIGFALALVMLYLIVIRQVIGPVNLLVCAACITLMFFESAFGICLGCKLYNLFGKTPAQLCPGGVCEAPAARGFGLSAAQAGVLAVFAGLVWAAAHWVYASGPAPAPGLAAVAPAVDAAEVERCKVPEFAKAIGHEAKWKLHNNCK
;
A
#
# COMPACT_ATOMS: atom_id res chain seq x y z
N MET A 1 -15.32 -12.48 -29.17
CA MET A 1 -14.28 -13.01 -28.27
C MET A 1 -14.95 -13.81 -27.17
N THR A 2 -14.82 -15.14 -27.19
CA THR A 2 -15.31 -16.02 -26.13
C THR A 2 -14.46 -15.77 -24.87
N THR A 3 -15.06 -15.16 -23.85
CA THR A 3 -14.38 -14.93 -22.58
C THR A 3 -14.56 -16.17 -21.72
N SER A 4 -13.47 -16.89 -21.43
CA SER A 4 -13.52 -17.98 -20.45
C SER A 4 -13.74 -17.38 -19.05
N LEU A 5 -14.60 -18.00 -18.25
CA LEU A 5 -14.81 -17.65 -16.84
C LEU A 5 -13.50 -17.71 -16.03
N PHE A 6 -12.59 -18.61 -16.42
CA PHE A 6 -11.26 -18.75 -15.83
C PHE A 6 -10.20 -18.32 -16.83
N GLN A 7 -9.86 -17.03 -16.82
CA GLN A 7 -8.83 -16.46 -17.68
C GLN A 7 -8.12 -15.31 -16.97
N PHE A 8 -6.79 -15.30 -17.03
CA PHE A 8 -5.98 -14.21 -16.48
C PHE A 8 -5.52 -13.29 -17.61
N GLY A 9 -6.07 -12.08 -17.65
CA GLY A 9 -5.78 -11.09 -18.70
C GLY A 9 -6.62 -11.26 -19.96
N GLU A 10 -6.61 -10.22 -20.79
CA GLU A 10 -7.30 -10.16 -22.07
C GLU A 10 -6.38 -10.71 -23.17
N ARG A 11 -6.93 -11.52 -24.08
CA ARG A 11 -6.22 -11.96 -25.29
C ARG A 11 -6.65 -11.08 -26.44
N LEU A 12 -5.72 -10.28 -26.94
CA LEU A 12 -5.91 -9.47 -28.14
C LEU A 12 -5.10 -10.08 -29.28
N PRO A 13 -5.58 -10.04 -30.53
CA PRO A 13 -4.89 -10.63 -31.67
C PRO A 13 -3.54 -9.97 -31.97
N GLU A 14 -3.30 -8.76 -31.45
CA GLU A 14 -2.07 -7.98 -31.62
C GLU A 14 -0.95 -8.39 -30.67
N PHE A 15 -1.23 -9.20 -29.64
CA PHE A 15 -0.25 -9.58 -28.62
C PHE A 15 -0.17 -11.11 -28.46
N ASP A 16 1.06 -11.63 -28.38
CA ASP A 16 1.31 -13.06 -28.20
C ASP A 16 0.98 -13.56 -26.78
N ILE A 17 0.98 -12.65 -25.82
CA ILE A 17 0.69 -12.93 -24.40
C ILE A 17 -0.60 -12.27 -23.94
N PRO A 18 -1.29 -12.83 -22.93
CA PRO A 18 -2.42 -12.12 -22.33
C PRO A 18 -1.94 -10.79 -21.73
N VAL A 19 -2.76 -9.76 -21.91
CA VAL A 19 -2.47 -8.39 -21.50
C VAL A 19 -3.50 -7.84 -20.51
N LEU A 20 -3.12 -6.80 -19.80
CA LEU A 20 -3.99 -6.03 -18.92
C LEU A 20 -3.83 -4.55 -19.23
N ASN A 21 -4.92 -3.78 -19.06
CA ASN A 21 -4.85 -2.32 -19.16
C ASN A 21 -4.20 -1.75 -17.90
N GLU A 22 -2.96 -1.25 -18.03
CA GLU A 22 -2.15 -0.71 -16.94
C GLU A 22 -2.84 0.46 -16.24
N ARG A 23 -3.57 1.31 -16.99
CA ARG A 23 -4.29 2.44 -16.39
C ARG A 23 -5.37 1.96 -15.41
N ALA A 24 -6.08 0.89 -15.76
CA ALA A 24 -7.08 0.31 -14.90
C ALA A 24 -6.45 -0.36 -13.67
N VAL A 25 -5.30 -1.03 -13.86
CA VAL A 25 -4.52 -1.63 -12.76
C VAL A 25 -4.04 -0.55 -11.78
N ARG A 26 -3.49 0.56 -12.28
CA ARG A 26 -3.03 1.70 -11.47
C ARG A 26 -4.18 2.41 -10.74
N ALA A 27 -5.31 2.60 -11.42
CA ALA A 27 -6.52 3.15 -10.80
C ALA A 27 -7.02 2.24 -9.66
N SER A 28 -7.05 0.93 -9.90
CA SER A 28 -7.39 -0.07 -8.89
C SER A 28 -6.44 -0.05 -7.69
N ALA A 29 -5.12 0.04 -7.93
CA ALA A 29 -4.13 0.19 -6.88
C ALA A 29 -4.34 1.47 -6.06
N GLY A 30 -4.67 2.59 -6.71
CA GLY A 30 -4.99 3.86 -6.06
C GLY A 30 -6.23 3.80 -5.16
N ILE A 31 -7.30 3.12 -5.60
CA ILE A 31 -8.52 2.91 -4.80
C ILE A 31 -8.18 2.11 -3.54
N LEU A 32 -7.50 0.98 -3.72
CA LEU A 32 -7.12 0.13 -2.59
C LEU A 32 -6.14 0.85 -1.66
N LEU A 33 -5.25 1.70 -2.19
CA LEU A 33 -4.30 2.49 -1.41
C LEU A 33 -5.03 3.49 -0.50
N LEU A 34 -6.03 4.19 -1.05
CA LEU A 34 -6.84 5.12 -0.29
C LEU A 34 -7.54 4.41 0.88
N LEU A 35 -8.15 3.26 0.62
CA LEU A 35 -8.82 2.46 1.66
C LEU A 35 -7.82 1.91 2.69
N ALA A 36 -6.67 1.40 2.23
CA ALA A 36 -5.61 0.89 3.09
C ALA A 36 -5.06 1.99 4.02
N MET A 37 -4.77 3.16 3.46
CA MET A 37 -4.26 4.31 4.21
C MET A 37 -5.29 4.78 5.23
N GLY A 38 -6.56 4.90 4.85
CA GLY A 38 -7.64 5.29 5.77
C GLY A 38 -7.78 4.30 6.94
N ALA A 39 -7.82 3.00 6.64
CA ALA A 39 -7.91 1.95 7.65
C ALA A 39 -6.67 1.94 8.58
N PHE A 40 -5.48 2.09 8.01
CA PHE A 40 -4.22 2.14 8.74
C PHE A 40 -4.12 3.38 9.64
N MET A 41 -4.50 4.56 9.15
CA MET A 41 -4.55 5.79 9.96
C MET A 41 -5.56 5.69 11.10
N ASN A 42 -6.71 5.06 10.86
CA ASN A 42 -7.71 4.82 11.91
C ASN A 42 -7.16 3.90 13.02
N ALA A 43 -6.48 2.81 12.63
CA ALA A 43 -5.81 1.92 13.57
C ALA A 43 -4.67 2.62 14.32
N TRP A 44 -3.84 3.40 13.63
CA TRP A 44 -2.66 4.05 14.23
C TRP A 44 -3.02 5.17 15.20
N LEU A 45 -3.93 6.07 14.82
CA LEU A 45 -4.26 7.26 15.59
C LEU A 45 -5.32 7.01 16.66
N ILE A 46 -6.35 6.21 16.35
CA ILE A 46 -7.51 6.00 17.23
C ILE A 46 -7.43 4.64 17.95
N GLY A 47 -6.56 3.73 17.51
CA GLY A 47 -6.51 2.36 18.05
C GLY A 47 -7.69 1.50 17.61
N ASN A 48 -8.50 1.95 16.64
CA ASN A 48 -9.63 1.18 16.14
C ASN A 48 -9.20 0.32 14.94
N PHE A 49 -9.06 -0.98 15.19
CA PHE A 49 -8.63 -1.96 14.19
C PHE A 49 -9.79 -2.52 13.33
N GLN A 50 -11.05 -2.19 13.63
CA GLN A 50 -12.19 -2.73 12.89
C GLN A 50 -12.17 -2.38 11.39
N PRO A 51 -11.88 -1.12 10.97
CA PRO A 51 -11.75 -0.81 9.55
C PRO A 51 -10.62 -1.59 8.88
N THR A 52 -9.51 -1.84 9.59
CA THR A 52 -8.41 -2.65 9.08
C THR A 52 -8.82 -4.10 8.87
N ARG A 53 -9.59 -4.69 9.78
CA ARG A 53 -10.11 -6.06 9.64
C ARG A 53 -11.02 -6.20 8.41
N VAL A 54 -11.95 -5.27 8.25
CA VAL A 54 -12.85 -5.24 7.07
C VAL A 54 -12.06 -5.07 5.79
N PHE A 55 -11.11 -4.13 5.77
CA PHE A 55 -10.24 -3.91 4.62
C PHE A 55 -9.45 -5.15 4.24
N VAL A 56 -8.83 -5.86 5.20
CA VAL A 56 -8.05 -7.07 4.91
C VAL A 56 -8.91 -8.17 4.29
N ILE A 57 -10.14 -8.36 4.77
CA ILE A 57 -11.08 -9.34 4.20
C ILE A 57 -11.46 -8.95 2.77
N ALA A 58 -11.83 -7.68 2.55
CA ALA A 58 -12.20 -7.19 1.23
C ALA A 58 -11.03 -7.24 0.24
N PHE A 59 -9.83 -6.86 0.68
CA PHE A 59 -8.60 -6.91 -0.10
C PHE A 59 -8.25 -8.34 -0.51
N LEU A 60 -8.33 -9.29 0.43
CA LEU A 60 -8.09 -10.70 0.14
C LEU A 60 -9.12 -11.26 -0.85
N ALA A 61 -10.40 -10.93 -0.68
CA ALA A 61 -11.46 -11.33 -1.61
C ALA A 61 -11.23 -10.79 -3.02
N ASP A 62 -10.89 -9.51 -3.14
CA ASP A 62 -10.58 -8.86 -4.42
C ASP A 62 -9.39 -9.55 -5.12
N PHE A 63 -8.29 -9.80 -4.42
CA PHE A 63 -7.12 -10.49 -4.98
C PHE A 63 -7.39 -11.97 -5.30
N THR A 64 -8.25 -12.64 -4.53
CA THR A 64 -8.69 -14.01 -4.82
C THR A 64 -9.39 -14.06 -6.18
N ILE A 65 -10.35 -13.15 -6.41
CA ILE A 65 -11.07 -13.06 -7.68
C ILE A 65 -10.10 -12.73 -8.82
N ARG A 66 -9.15 -11.82 -8.60
CA ARG A 66 -8.13 -11.46 -9.61
C ARG A 66 -7.27 -12.64 -10.05
N LEU A 67 -6.76 -13.41 -9.09
CA LEU A 67 -5.74 -14.44 -9.35
C LEU A 67 -6.33 -15.78 -9.80
N PHE A 68 -7.48 -16.17 -9.25
CA PHE A 68 -8.03 -17.51 -9.42
C PHE A 68 -9.27 -17.57 -10.31
N VAL A 69 -10.03 -16.47 -10.42
CA VAL A 69 -11.23 -16.42 -11.27
C VAL A 69 -10.93 -15.68 -12.56
N ASN A 70 -10.99 -14.35 -12.53
CA ASN A 70 -10.69 -13.50 -13.66
C ASN A 70 -10.48 -12.05 -13.17
N PRO A 71 -9.38 -11.37 -13.56
CA PRO A 71 -9.16 -9.96 -13.24
C PRO A 71 -10.32 -9.03 -13.64
N ARG A 72 -11.08 -9.40 -14.68
CA ARG A 72 -12.24 -8.64 -15.15
C ARG A 72 -13.38 -8.56 -14.14
N TYR A 73 -13.49 -9.53 -13.22
CA TYR A 73 -14.54 -9.57 -12.20
C TYR A 73 -14.09 -9.01 -10.85
N ALA A 74 -12.83 -8.60 -10.70
CA ALA A 74 -12.36 -8.07 -9.44
C ALA A 74 -12.99 -6.70 -9.17
N PRO A 75 -13.69 -6.49 -8.04
CA PRO A 75 -14.48 -5.29 -7.78
C PRO A 75 -13.72 -3.99 -8.01
N THR A 76 -12.50 -3.91 -7.50
CA THR A 76 -11.70 -2.68 -7.62
C THR A 76 -11.13 -2.49 -9.03
N LEU A 77 -10.94 -3.54 -9.83
CA LEU A 77 -10.60 -3.42 -11.25
C LEU A 77 -11.81 -3.00 -12.09
N ILE A 78 -13.02 -3.47 -11.76
CA ILE A 78 -14.26 -3.00 -12.41
C ILE A 78 -14.38 -1.48 -12.24
N VAL A 79 -14.23 -0.99 -11.01
CA VAL A 79 -14.26 0.45 -10.73
C VAL A 79 -13.10 1.17 -11.42
N GLY A 80 -11.90 0.62 -11.36
CA GLY A 80 -10.72 1.18 -12.03
C GLY A 80 -10.91 1.32 -13.54
N GLN A 81 -11.39 0.29 -14.22
CA GLN A 81 -11.72 0.29 -15.65
C GLN A 81 -12.79 1.34 -15.97
N TRP A 82 -13.83 1.44 -15.15
CA TRP A 82 -14.88 2.43 -15.34
C TRP A 82 -14.36 3.87 -15.22
N LEU A 83 -13.48 4.14 -14.25
CA LEU A 83 -12.88 5.47 -14.06
C LEU A 83 -11.98 5.89 -15.24
N VAL A 84 -11.19 4.96 -15.79
CA VAL A 84 -10.24 5.27 -16.88
C VAL A 84 -10.80 4.99 -18.28
N ARG A 85 -12.09 4.69 -18.43
CA ARG A 85 -12.72 4.22 -19.69
C ARG A 85 -12.58 5.14 -20.90
N LYS A 86 -12.31 6.43 -20.69
CA LYS A 86 -12.11 7.43 -21.75
C LYS A 86 -10.63 7.67 -22.07
N GLN A 87 -9.71 6.96 -21.42
CA GLN A 87 -8.27 7.06 -21.65
C GLN A 87 -7.81 5.98 -22.62
N GLN A 88 -6.78 6.25 -23.41
CA GLN A 88 -6.16 5.25 -24.28
C GLN A 88 -5.56 4.12 -23.42
N PRO A 89 -5.95 2.86 -23.65
CA PRO A 89 -5.42 1.75 -22.86
C PRO A 89 -3.91 1.61 -23.08
N GLU A 90 -3.20 1.32 -21.99
CA GLU A 90 -1.78 0.95 -22.04
C GLU A 90 -1.71 -0.53 -21.71
N TRP A 91 -1.27 -1.35 -22.67
CA TRP A 91 -1.27 -2.80 -22.53
C TRP A 91 0.04 -3.28 -21.91
N VAL A 92 -0.07 -4.04 -20.83
CA VAL A 92 1.06 -4.68 -20.15
C VAL A 92 0.87 -6.17 -20.04
N GLY A 93 1.97 -6.92 -19.99
CA GLY A 93 1.94 -8.37 -19.88
C GLY A 93 1.28 -8.83 -18.58
N ALA A 94 0.31 -9.72 -18.71
CA ALA A 94 -0.38 -10.29 -17.57
C ALA A 94 0.51 -11.23 -16.71
N PRO A 95 1.46 -12.03 -17.25
CA PRO A 95 2.27 -12.94 -16.42
C PRO A 95 3.04 -12.27 -15.28
N GLN A 96 3.73 -11.15 -15.56
CA GLN A 96 4.46 -10.40 -14.53
C GLN A 96 3.54 -9.76 -13.49
N LYS A 97 2.34 -9.30 -13.89
CA LYS A 97 1.34 -8.76 -12.97
C LYS A 97 0.76 -9.85 -12.07
N ARG A 98 0.55 -11.05 -12.61
CA ARG A 98 0.12 -12.22 -11.83
C ARG A 98 1.10 -12.53 -10.71
N PHE A 99 2.40 -12.51 -11.00
CA PHE A 99 3.44 -12.70 -9.98
C PHE A 99 3.39 -11.60 -8.92
N ALA A 100 3.34 -10.33 -9.33
CA ALA A 100 3.24 -9.20 -8.40
C ALA A 100 2.00 -9.30 -7.49
N TRP A 101 0.86 -9.70 -8.04
CA TRP A 101 -0.37 -9.88 -7.28
C TRP A 101 -0.33 -11.10 -6.36
N ALA A 102 0.39 -12.17 -6.73
CA ALA A 102 0.61 -13.32 -5.85
C ALA A 102 1.39 -12.92 -4.58
N ILE A 103 2.37 -12.01 -4.69
CA ILE A 103 3.06 -11.44 -3.53
C ILE A 103 2.07 -10.67 -2.64
N GLY A 104 1.25 -9.79 -3.25
CA GLY A 104 0.22 -9.05 -2.51
C GLY A 104 -0.78 -9.97 -1.81
N PHE A 105 -1.18 -11.07 -2.46
CA PHE A 105 -2.06 -12.08 -1.89
C PHE A 105 -1.42 -12.81 -0.70
N ALA A 106 -0.14 -13.19 -0.80
CA ALA A 106 0.58 -13.81 0.31
C ALA A 106 0.66 -12.87 1.52
N LEU A 107 0.96 -11.59 1.30
CA LEU A 107 0.96 -10.58 2.36
C LEU A 107 -0.44 -10.41 2.98
N ALA A 108 -1.50 -10.43 2.17
CA ALA A 108 -2.88 -10.36 2.65
C ALA A 108 -3.27 -11.55 3.53
N LEU A 109 -2.82 -12.77 3.19
CA LEU A 109 -3.04 -13.96 4.01
C LEU A 109 -2.34 -13.85 5.38
N VAL A 110 -1.10 -13.37 5.39
CA VAL A 110 -0.36 -13.12 6.64
C VAL A 110 -1.12 -12.10 7.50
N MET A 111 -1.61 -11.02 6.89
CA MET A 111 -2.38 -9.99 7.60
C MET A 111 -3.73 -10.49 8.11
N LEU A 112 -4.42 -11.34 7.35
CA LEU A 112 -5.65 -11.99 7.79
C LEU A 112 -5.38 -12.82 9.05
N TYR A 113 -4.33 -13.63 9.02
CA TYR A 113 -3.97 -14.45 10.17
C TYR A 113 -3.61 -13.62 11.40
N LEU A 114 -2.78 -12.59 11.25
CA LEU A 114 -2.30 -11.78 12.37
C LEU A 114 -3.40 -10.87 12.96
N ILE A 115 -4.12 -10.11 12.13
CA ILE A 115 -5.09 -9.10 12.59
C ILE A 115 -6.49 -9.68 12.78
N VAL A 116 -6.97 -10.52 11.86
CA VAL A 116 -8.37 -10.96 11.87
C VAL A 116 -8.56 -12.16 12.78
N ILE A 117 -7.69 -13.17 12.67
CA ILE A 117 -7.78 -14.43 13.42
C ILE A 117 -7.13 -14.30 14.80
N ARG A 118 -5.84 -13.93 14.85
CA ARG A 118 -5.07 -13.88 16.09
C ARG A 118 -5.24 -12.58 16.88
N GLN A 119 -5.75 -11.52 16.24
CA GLN A 119 -5.91 -10.18 16.82
C GLN A 119 -4.65 -9.67 17.53
N VAL A 120 -3.48 -10.10 17.05
CA VAL A 120 -2.20 -9.67 17.60
C VAL A 120 -1.86 -8.33 17.00
N ILE A 121 -1.59 -7.34 17.85
CA ILE A 121 -1.25 -5.99 17.44
C ILE A 121 0.22 -5.77 17.77
N GLY A 122 1.06 -5.62 16.74
CA GLY A 122 2.50 -5.55 16.95
C GLY A 122 3.27 -4.96 15.77
N PRO A 123 4.60 -4.80 15.94
CA PRO A 123 5.47 -4.17 14.94
C PRO A 123 5.46 -4.87 13.58
N VAL A 124 5.27 -6.20 13.56
CA VAL A 124 5.19 -6.98 12.32
C VAL A 124 4.02 -6.50 11.45
N ASN A 125 2.84 -6.29 12.04
CA ASN A 125 1.67 -5.80 11.29
C ASN A 125 1.92 -4.40 10.73
N LEU A 126 2.55 -3.53 11.52
CA LEU A 126 2.92 -2.18 11.10
C LEU A 126 3.85 -2.23 9.87
N LEU A 127 4.87 -3.07 9.92
CA LEU A 127 5.82 -3.24 8.82
C LEU A 127 5.15 -3.82 7.57
N VAL A 128 4.29 -4.84 7.72
CA VAL A 128 3.57 -5.44 6.59
C VAL A 128 2.58 -4.44 5.98
N CYS A 129 1.81 -3.71 6.79
CA CYS A 129 0.93 -2.63 6.34
C CYS A 129 1.70 -1.56 5.57
N ALA A 130 2.78 -1.05 6.15
CA ALA A 130 3.61 -0.02 5.54
C ALA A 130 4.18 -0.52 4.20
N ALA A 131 4.71 -1.74 4.16
CA ALA A 131 5.22 -2.34 2.93
C ALA A 131 4.12 -2.44 1.85
N CYS A 132 2.92 -2.91 2.19
CA CYS A 132 1.81 -3.00 1.23
C CYS A 132 1.41 -1.62 0.69
N ILE A 133 1.25 -0.64 1.59
CA ILE A 133 0.92 0.75 1.23
C ILE A 133 1.99 1.34 0.33
N THR A 134 3.28 1.14 0.64
CA THR A 134 4.39 1.59 -0.20
C THR A 134 4.34 0.93 -1.58
N LEU A 135 4.23 -0.39 -1.67
CA LEU A 135 4.16 -1.11 -2.95
C LEU A 135 3.02 -0.58 -3.84
N MET A 136 1.85 -0.35 -3.24
CA MET A 136 0.69 0.19 -3.95
C MET A 136 0.85 1.65 -4.33
N PHE A 137 1.48 2.47 -3.49
CA PHE A 137 1.80 3.86 -3.79
C PHE A 137 2.72 3.98 -5.01
N PHE A 138 3.76 3.15 -5.08
CA PHE A 138 4.66 3.14 -6.25
C PHE A 138 3.94 2.76 -7.54
N GLU A 139 3.05 1.76 -7.47
CA GLU A 139 2.21 1.36 -8.61
C GLU A 139 1.25 2.49 -9.02
N SER A 140 0.50 3.06 -8.07
CA SER A 140 -0.54 4.04 -8.37
C SER A 140 0.05 5.39 -8.80
N ALA A 141 0.97 5.95 -8.00
CA ALA A 141 1.49 7.30 -8.19
C ALA A 141 2.53 7.36 -9.31
N PHE A 142 3.54 6.48 -9.26
CA PHE A 142 4.66 6.51 -10.20
C PHE A 142 4.48 5.60 -11.41
N GLY A 143 3.51 4.66 -11.39
CA GLY A 143 3.40 3.65 -12.44
C GLY A 143 4.54 2.64 -12.41
N ILE A 144 5.17 2.46 -11.25
CA ILE A 144 6.32 1.56 -11.08
C ILE A 144 5.87 0.32 -10.30
N CYS A 145 5.75 -0.79 -11.02
CA CYS A 145 5.47 -2.10 -10.44
C CYS A 145 6.73 -2.75 -9.87
N LEU A 146 6.96 -2.56 -8.57
CA LEU A 146 8.10 -3.18 -7.87
C LEU A 146 8.07 -4.71 -7.93
N GLY A 147 6.88 -5.33 -7.86
CA GLY A 147 6.73 -6.78 -8.02
C GLY A 147 7.10 -7.27 -9.43
N CYS A 148 6.82 -6.47 -10.46
CA CYS A 148 7.19 -6.78 -11.84
C CYS A 148 8.70 -6.63 -12.05
N LYS A 149 9.35 -5.65 -11.39
CA LYS A 149 10.82 -5.55 -11.37
C LYS A 149 11.46 -6.79 -10.73
N LEU A 150 10.90 -7.25 -9.62
CA LEU A 150 11.34 -8.48 -8.96
C LEU A 150 11.18 -9.70 -9.88
N TYR A 151 10.05 -9.79 -10.59
CA TYR A 151 9.82 -10.82 -11.61
C TYR A 151 10.88 -10.79 -12.71
N ASN A 152 11.27 -9.62 -13.20
CA ASN A 152 12.29 -9.52 -14.26
C ASN A 152 13.70 -9.86 -13.76
N LEU A 153 14.00 -9.59 -12.48
CA LEU A 153 15.29 -9.89 -11.87
C LEU A 153 15.49 -11.39 -11.58
N PHE A 154 14.42 -12.08 -11.16
CA PHE A 154 14.49 -13.48 -10.71
C PHE A 154 13.80 -14.48 -11.66
N GLY A 155 13.01 -14.00 -12.61
CA GLY A 155 12.25 -14.82 -13.54
C GLY A 155 13.13 -15.43 -14.61
N LYS A 156 12.85 -16.70 -14.95
CA LYS A 156 13.53 -17.40 -16.05
C LYS A 156 13.13 -16.87 -17.43
N THR A 157 11.96 -16.24 -17.52
CA THR A 157 11.44 -15.63 -18.74
C THR A 157 11.45 -14.10 -18.58
N PRO A 158 12.08 -13.36 -19.50
CA PRO A 158 12.11 -11.90 -19.44
C PRO A 158 10.69 -11.34 -19.52
N ALA A 159 10.44 -10.27 -18.77
CA ALA A 159 9.15 -9.57 -18.84
C ALA A 159 8.95 -8.96 -20.24
N GLN A 160 7.76 -9.11 -20.79
CA GLN A 160 7.33 -8.52 -22.06
C GLN A 160 6.17 -7.57 -21.80
N LEU A 161 6.05 -6.48 -22.56
CA LEU A 161 5.02 -5.45 -22.41
C LEU A 161 5.09 -4.85 -20.99
N CYS A 162 6.20 -4.20 -20.68
CA CYS A 162 6.42 -3.61 -19.36
C CYS A 162 5.75 -2.25 -19.23
N PRO A 163 5.31 -1.85 -18.02
CA PRO A 163 4.75 -0.51 -17.79
C PRO A 163 5.67 0.59 -18.32
N GLY A 164 5.12 1.53 -19.09
CA GLY A 164 5.88 2.61 -19.73
C GLY A 164 6.78 2.17 -20.89
N GLY A 165 6.62 0.95 -21.43
CA GLY A 165 7.36 0.46 -22.59
C GLY A 165 8.86 0.23 -22.35
N VAL A 166 9.27 0.12 -21.08
CA VAL A 166 10.69 0.06 -20.67
C VAL A 166 11.41 -1.22 -21.08
N CYS A 167 10.67 -2.26 -21.50
CA CYS A 167 11.25 -3.53 -21.93
C CYS A 167 11.45 -3.59 -23.44
N GLU A 168 10.66 -2.85 -24.22
CA GLU A 168 10.69 -2.84 -25.70
C GLU A 168 11.63 -1.77 -26.25
N ALA A 169 11.70 -0.62 -25.60
CA ALA A 169 12.53 0.50 -26.04
C ALA A 169 13.29 1.10 -24.85
N PRO A 170 14.58 1.45 -25.01
CA PRO A 170 15.27 2.25 -24.02
C PRO A 170 14.51 3.57 -23.85
N ALA A 171 14.08 3.87 -22.62
CA ALA A 171 13.44 5.15 -22.33
C ALA A 171 14.34 6.28 -22.81
N ALA A 172 13.78 7.26 -23.53
CA ALA A 172 14.51 8.47 -23.88
C ALA A 172 15.13 9.05 -22.60
N ARG A 173 16.44 9.36 -22.62
CA ARG A 173 17.11 9.95 -21.44
C ARG A 173 16.30 11.18 -21.01
N GLY A 174 15.66 11.08 -19.85
CA GLY A 174 15.02 12.23 -19.23
C GLY A 174 16.06 13.33 -18.99
N PHE A 175 15.60 14.57 -18.83
CA PHE A 175 16.47 15.66 -18.40
C PHE A 175 17.11 15.24 -17.06
N GLY A 176 18.41 14.93 -17.07
CA GLY A 176 19.17 14.75 -15.84
C GLY A 176 19.06 16.00 -14.98
N LEU A 177 19.18 15.84 -13.66
CA LEU A 177 19.05 16.94 -12.71
C LEU A 177 20.11 18.02 -13.01
N SER A 178 19.72 19.11 -13.66
CA SER A 178 20.64 20.20 -13.96
C SER A 178 21.00 20.93 -12.67
N ALA A 179 22.15 21.63 -12.64
CA ALA A 179 22.54 22.41 -11.46
C ALA A 179 21.48 23.47 -11.09
N ALA A 180 20.78 24.02 -12.09
CA ALA A 180 19.67 24.95 -11.88
C ALA A 180 18.45 24.25 -11.25
N GLN A 181 18.08 23.05 -11.72
CA GLN A 181 17.01 22.26 -11.11
C GLN A 181 17.35 21.86 -9.68
N ALA A 182 18.60 21.46 -9.43
CA ALA A 182 19.09 21.16 -8.08
C ALA A 182 19.04 22.41 -7.17
N GLY A 183 19.42 23.57 -7.69
CA GLY A 183 19.30 24.85 -6.99
C GLY A 183 17.86 25.21 -6.63
N VAL A 184 16.91 25.06 -7.57
CA VAL A 184 15.48 25.30 -7.31
C VAL A 184 14.96 24.37 -6.21
N LEU A 185 15.31 23.08 -6.26
CA LEU A 185 14.92 22.12 -5.22
C LEU A 185 15.52 22.46 -3.85
N ALA A 186 16.79 22.89 -3.81
CA ALA A 186 17.45 23.28 -2.56
C ALA A 186 16.82 24.54 -1.96
N VAL A 187 16.53 25.56 -2.77
CA VAL A 187 15.85 26.78 -2.34
C VAL A 187 14.45 26.45 -1.81
N PHE A 188 13.67 25.65 -2.54
CA PHE A 188 12.35 25.23 -2.09
C PHE A 188 12.42 24.49 -0.75
N ALA A 189 13.34 23.53 -0.60
CA ALA A 189 13.54 22.81 0.65
C ALA A 189 13.96 23.74 1.81
N GLY A 190 14.85 24.71 1.55
CA GLY A 190 15.27 25.72 2.53
C GLY A 190 14.12 26.63 2.97
N LEU A 191 13.28 27.08 2.02
CA LEU A 191 12.09 27.89 2.31
C LEU A 191 11.07 27.10 3.14
N VAL A 192 10.80 25.84 2.78
CA VAL A 192 9.90 24.96 3.55
C VAL A 192 10.45 24.73 4.96
N TRP A 193 11.76 24.51 5.11
CA TRP A 193 12.40 24.34 6.40
C TRP A 193 12.29 25.60 7.27
N ALA A 194 12.58 26.78 6.71
CA ALA A 194 12.46 28.05 7.41
C ALA A 194 11.00 28.34 7.82
N ALA A 195 10.05 28.10 6.91
CA ALA A 195 8.63 28.23 7.17
C ALA A 195 8.18 27.26 8.28
N ALA A 196 8.62 26.01 8.25
CA ALA A 196 8.31 25.03 9.28
C ALA A 196 8.81 25.49 10.66
N HIS A 197 10.06 25.96 10.77
CA HIS A 197 10.60 26.49 12.03
C HIS A 197 9.82 27.69 12.54
N TRP A 198 9.46 28.63 11.66
CA TRP A 198 8.65 29.78 12.04
C TRP A 198 7.25 29.38 12.53
N VAL A 199 6.60 28.42 11.85
CA VAL A 199 5.27 27.91 12.24
C VAL A 199 5.34 27.17 13.58
N TYR A 200 6.32 26.30 13.78
CA TYR A 200 6.46 25.57 15.04
C TYR A 200 6.87 26.47 16.22
N ALA A 201 7.63 27.54 15.95
CA ALA A 201 7.98 28.54 16.97
C ALA A 201 6.81 29.47 17.35
N SER A 202 5.86 29.70 16.44
CA SER A 202 4.67 30.54 16.64
C SER A 202 3.41 29.76 17.03
N GLY A 203 3.52 28.44 17.15
CA GLY A 203 2.42 27.56 17.53
C GLY A 203 1.95 27.78 18.97
N PRO A 204 0.64 27.70 19.26
CA PRO A 204 0.14 27.76 20.63
C PRO A 204 0.68 26.59 21.47
N ALA A 205 0.97 26.85 22.75
CA ALA A 205 1.43 25.83 23.68
C ALA A 205 0.43 24.66 23.76
N PRO A 206 0.90 23.40 23.85
CA PRO A 206 0.01 22.25 23.94
C PRO A 206 -0.89 22.39 25.17
N ALA A 207 -2.19 22.15 24.97
CA ALA A 207 -3.16 22.18 26.06
C ALA A 207 -2.76 21.17 27.15
N PRO A 208 -2.81 21.53 28.44
CA PRO A 208 -2.55 20.59 29.52
C PRO A 208 -3.54 19.42 29.43
N GLY A 209 -3.00 18.22 29.23
CA GLY A 209 -3.79 17.00 29.15
C GLY A 209 -4.47 16.71 30.49
N LEU A 210 -5.79 16.53 30.47
CA LEU A 210 -6.57 16.06 31.61
C LEU A 210 -6.09 14.64 31.97
N ALA A 211 -5.47 14.50 33.13
CA ALA A 211 -5.10 13.21 33.70
C ALA A 211 -6.37 12.39 33.98
N ALA A 212 -6.55 11.29 33.25
CA ALA A 212 -7.61 10.34 33.52
C ALA A 212 -7.24 9.53 34.77
N VAL A 213 -8.19 9.46 35.71
CA VAL A 213 -8.08 8.65 36.94
C VAL A 213 -8.19 7.17 36.56
N ALA A 214 -7.17 6.38 36.89
CA ALA A 214 -7.14 4.94 36.64
C ALA A 214 -7.94 4.17 37.72
N PRO A 215 -8.82 3.22 37.35
CA PRO A 215 -9.43 2.29 38.30
C PRO A 215 -8.46 1.17 38.67
N ALA A 216 -8.73 0.46 39.77
CA ALA A 216 -7.90 -0.64 40.28
C ALA A 216 -7.80 -1.80 39.26
N VAL A 217 -6.56 -2.22 38.97
CA VAL A 217 -6.21 -3.16 37.89
C VAL A 217 -5.88 -4.54 38.45
N ASP A 218 -6.41 -5.60 37.82
CA ASP A 218 -6.17 -7.01 38.13
C ASP A 218 -4.72 -7.42 37.79
N ALA A 219 -4.10 -8.31 38.57
CA ALA A 219 -2.69 -8.71 38.41
C ALA A 219 -2.38 -9.33 37.03
N ALA A 220 -3.34 -10.03 36.42
CA ALA A 220 -3.20 -10.57 35.06
C ALA A 220 -3.23 -9.47 33.98
N GLU A 221 -3.93 -8.36 34.24
CA GLU A 221 -3.95 -7.20 33.35
C GLU A 221 -2.65 -6.39 33.48
N VAL A 222 -2.06 -6.32 34.68
CA VAL A 222 -0.73 -5.70 34.91
C VAL A 222 0.36 -6.43 34.11
N GLU A 223 0.33 -7.75 34.07
CA GLU A 223 1.33 -8.53 33.32
C GLU A 223 1.17 -8.38 31.80
N ARG A 224 -0.07 -8.42 31.30
CA ARG A 224 -0.40 -8.20 29.87
C ARG A 224 -0.05 -6.78 29.42
N CYS A 225 -0.25 -5.79 30.29
CA CYS A 225 -0.04 -4.38 29.98
C CYS A 225 1.38 -3.88 30.26
N LYS A 226 2.31 -4.80 30.52
CA LYS A 226 3.73 -4.48 30.63
C LYS A 226 4.27 -4.03 29.28
N VAL A 227 4.53 -2.73 29.16
CA VAL A 227 5.08 -2.13 27.95
C VAL A 227 6.47 -2.75 27.67
N PRO A 228 6.69 -3.32 26.47
CA PRO A 228 7.96 -3.91 26.09
C PRO A 228 9.05 -2.83 25.89
N GLU A 229 10.31 -3.20 26.12
CA GLU A 229 11.45 -2.26 26.11
C GLU A 229 11.60 -1.50 24.79
N PHE A 230 11.27 -2.12 23.64
CA PHE A 230 11.33 -1.43 22.35
C PHE A 230 10.36 -0.23 22.27
N ALA A 231 9.19 -0.33 22.91
CA ALA A 231 8.18 0.73 22.88
C ALA A 231 8.58 1.89 23.81
N LYS A 232 9.29 1.60 24.91
CA LYS A 232 9.90 2.60 25.79
C LYS A 232 11.06 3.32 25.10
N ALA A 233 11.94 2.56 24.44
CA ALA A 233 13.11 3.11 23.75
C ALA A 233 12.77 4.15 22.66
N ILE A 234 11.59 4.02 22.03
CA ILE A 234 11.10 4.97 21.01
C ILE A 234 10.09 5.99 21.57
N GLY A 235 9.87 6.04 22.89
CA GLY A 235 8.93 6.96 23.53
C GLY A 235 7.46 6.76 23.15
N HIS A 236 7.06 5.57 22.69
CA HIS A 236 5.69 5.28 22.22
C HIS A 236 4.86 4.47 23.24
N GLU A 237 5.15 4.62 24.53
CA GLU A 237 4.49 3.86 25.60
C GLU A 237 2.97 4.04 25.59
N ALA A 238 2.50 5.28 25.49
CA ALA A 238 1.07 5.59 25.44
C ALA A 238 0.37 4.99 24.21
N LYS A 239 1.03 5.01 23.04
CA LYS A 239 0.50 4.40 21.82
C LYS A 239 0.44 2.88 21.93
N TRP A 240 1.48 2.25 22.50
CA TRP A 240 1.48 0.81 22.71
C TRP A 240 0.33 0.38 23.62
N LYS A 241 0.10 1.13 24.71
CA LYS A 241 -1.03 0.88 25.61
C LYS A 241 -2.38 1.04 24.91
N LEU A 242 -2.56 2.12 24.15
CA LEU A 242 -3.75 2.37 23.32
C LEU A 242 -4.02 1.18 22.39
N HIS A 243 -2.99 0.70 21.71
CA HIS A 243 -3.10 -0.38 20.73
C HIS A 243 -3.33 -1.75 21.37
N ASN A 244 -2.99 -1.96 22.64
CA ASN A 244 -3.19 -3.22 23.36
C ASN A 244 -4.38 -3.19 24.34
N ASN A 245 -5.25 -2.17 24.25
CA ASN A 245 -6.38 -1.95 25.15
C ASN A 245 -5.97 -1.94 26.64
N CYS A 246 -4.82 -1.36 26.93
CA CYS A 246 -4.29 -1.21 28.28
C CYS A 246 -4.53 0.22 28.77
N LYS A 247 -5.12 0.36 29.96
CA LYS A 247 -5.32 1.66 30.62
C LYS A 247 -4.09 2.07 31.44
#